data_AF-A0A7X7ZC69-F1
#
_entry.id   AF-A0A7X7ZC69-F1
#
_cell.length_a   1.000
_cell.length_b   1.000
_cell.length_c   1.000
_cell.angle_alpha   90.00
_cell.angle_beta   90.00
_cell.angle_gamma   90.00
#
_symmetry.space_group_name_H-M   'P 1'
#
loop_
_entity.id
_entity.type
_entity.pdbx_description
1 polymer ?
#
loop_
_entity_poly.entity_id
_entity_poly.type
_entity_poly.pdbx_seq_one_letter_code
_entity_poly.pdbx_strand_id
1 'polypeptide(L)'
;MKFEIEVMNAEEVKKSLIEIADKTKLSNALQYCGELVVNYAKQNHTFKNRTTNLEKSIHEEAHEIAGVLEEWVIAGMPYASFVEFGTSRMAAKPFLVPALEANKDTIIRILSEVLK
;
A
#
# COMPACT_ATOMS: atom_id res chain seq x y z
N MET A 1 7.40 -25.15 33.27
CA MET A 1 7.69 -24.25 32.13
C MET A 1 8.76 -23.28 32.62
N LYS A 2 10.03 -23.53 32.25
CA LYS A 2 11.14 -22.63 32.60
C LYS A 2 11.17 -21.54 31.53
N PHE A 3 10.87 -20.30 31.91
CA PHE A 3 11.24 -19.15 31.09
C PHE A 3 12.72 -18.88 31.39
N GLU A 4 13.60 -19.28 30.47
CA GLU A 4 14.97 -18.79 30.46
C GLU A 4 14.92 -17.35 29.96
N ILE A 5 15.15 -16.40 30.87
CA ILE A 5 15.38 -15.00 30.52
C ILE A 5 16.87 -14.91 30.22
N GLU A 6 17.24 -14.98 28.94
CA GLU A 6 18.56 -14.55 28.49
C GLU A 6 18.65 -13.03 28.73
N VAL A 7 19.55 -12.62 29.62
CA VAL A 7 19.88 -11.22 29.83
C VAL A 7 20.62 -10.74 28.58
N MET A 8 19.88 -10.28 27.59
CA MET A 8 20.44 -9.62 26.41
C MET A 8 21.25 -8.40 26.85
N ASN A 9 22.40 -8.19 26.22
CA ASN A 9 23.22 -6.99 26.45
C ASN A 9 22.39 -5.73 26.07
N ALA A 10 22.51 -4.65 26.84
CA ALA A 10 21.80 -3.39 26.57
C ALA A 10 22.02 -2.87 25.13
N GLU A 11 23.19 -3.12 24.54
CA GLU A 11 23.47 -2.75 23.14
C GLU A 11 22.68 -3.58 22.12
N GLU A 12 22.47 -4.88 22.38
CA GLU A 12 21.67 -5.76 21.51
C GLU A 12 20.19 -5.36 21.56
N VAL A 13 19.69 -5.06 22.75
CA VAL A 13 18.32 -4.56 22.93
C VAL A 13 18.13 -3.25 22.19
N LYS A 14 19.07 -2.31 22.32
CA LYS A 14 19.04 -1.02 21.62
C LYS A 14 19.02 -1.19 20.10
N LYS A 15 19.85 -2.10 19.56
CA LYS A 15 19.88 -2.41 18.13
C LYS A 15 18.53 -2.93 17.62
N SER A 16 17.97 -3.94 18.29
CA SER A 16 16.66 -4.49 17.92
C SER A 16 15.54 -3.46 18.01
N LEU A 17 15.57 -2.56 19.00
CA LEU A 17 14.59 -1.48 19.13
C LEU A 17 14.67 -0.48 17.98
N ILE A 18 15.88 -0.13 17.52
CA ILE A 18 16.07 0.74 16.36
C ILE A 18 15.53 0.07 15.09
N GLU A 19 15.87 -1.19 14.85
CA GLU A 19 15.36 -1.96 13.71
C GLU A 19 13.83 -2.02 13.70
N ILE A 20 13.20 -2.26 14.85
CA ILE A 20 11.73 -2.26 14.98
C ILE A 20 11.15 -0.87 14.71
N ALA A 21 11.76 0.19 15.24
CA ALA A 21 11.30 1.56 15.05
C ALA A 21 11.36 1.96 13.57
N ASP A 22 12.44 1.60 12.88
CA ASP A 22 12.60 1.91 11.45
C ASP A 22 11.66 1.10 10.57
N LYS A 23 11.45 -0.19 10.90
CA LYS A 23 10.43 -1.01 10.22
C LYS A 23 9.01 -0.43 10.40
N THR A 24 8.70 0.09 11.60
CA THR A 24 7.41 0.72 11.89
C THR A 24 7.23 2.03 11.11
N LYS A 25 8.26 2.89 11.06
CA LYS A 25 8.23 4.13 10.27
C LYS A 25 8.02 3.84 8.79
N LEU A 26 8.75 2.86 8.25
CA LEU A 26 8.62 2.44 6.86
C LEU A 26 7.22 1.91 6.56
N SER A 27 6.68 1.05 7.43
CA SER A 27 5.31 0.52 7.31
C SER A 27 4.27 1.63 7.28
N ASN A 28 4.35 2.62 8.18
CA ASN A 28 3.39 3.73 8.21
C ASN A 28 3.49 4.60 6.96
N ALA A 29 4.71 4.81 6.45
CA ALA A 29 4.93 5.60 5.24
C ALA A 29 4.40 4.89 3.99
N LEU A 30 4.60 3.57 3.90
CA LEU A 30 4.06 2.71 2.86
C LEU A 30 2.53 2.74 2.87
N GLN A 31 1.91 2.56 4.04
CA GLN A 31 0.46 2.64 4.20
C GLN A 31 -0.09 4.00 3.73
N TYR A 32 0.52 5.10 4.18
CA TYR A 32 0.10 6.43 3.74
C TYR A 32 0.24 6.63 2.23
N CYS A 33 1.29 6.07 1.61
CA CYS A 33 1.42 6.06 0.15
C CYS A 33 0.30 5.28 -0.53
N GLY A 34 -0.08 4.11 0.01
CA GLY A 34 -1.23 3.33 -0.45
C GLY A 34 -2.54 4.12 -0.38
N GLU A 35 -2.80 4.79 0.75
CA GLU A 35 -3.97 5.65 0.95
C GLU A 35 -4.07 6.78 -0.09
N LEU A 36 -2.94 7.43 -0.44
CA LEU A 36 -2.91 8.46 -1.48
C LEU A 36 -3.41 7.92 -2.83
N VAL A 37 -2.92 6.74 -3.23
CA VAL A 37 -3.31 6.09 -4.48
C VAL A 37 -4.78 5.66 -4.43
N VAL A 38 -5.22 5.04 -3.34
CA VAL A 38 -6.61 4.61 -3.13
C VAL A 38 -7.57 5.79 -3.20
N ASN A 39 -7.26 6.89 -2.51
CA ASN A 39 -8.09 8.08 -2.51
C ASN A 39 -8.16 8.73 -3.90
N TYR A 40 -7.03 8.81 -4.60
CA TYR A 40 -7.02 9.32 -5.96
C TYR A 40 -7.87 8.45 -6.90
N ALA A 41 -7.70 7.12 -6.84
CA ALA A 41 -8.46 6.17 -7.66
C ALA A 41 -9.97 6.28 -7.42
N LYS A 42 -10.40 6.44 -6.17
CA LYS A 42 -11.81 6.65 -5.80
C LYS A 42 -12.37 7.99 -6.32
N GLN A 43 -11.59 9.06 -6.29
CA GLN A 43 -12.08 10.41 -6.60
C GLN A 43 -12.00 10.77 -8.09
N ASN A 44 -11.05 10.19 -8.83
CA ASN A 44 -10.70 10.63 -10.19
C ASN A 44 -11.00 9.57 -11.27
N HIS A 45 -11.75 8.51 -10.94
CA HIS A 45 -12.08 7.47 -11.91
C HIS A 45 -13.07 7.96 -12.98
N THR A 46 -13.01 7.34 -14.15
CA THR A 46 -13.95 7.61 -15.27
C THR A 46 -15.03 6.54 -15.43
N PHE A 47 -14.98 5.47 -14.63
CA PHE A 47 -16.03 4.45 -14.64
C PHE A 47 -17.33 4.98 -14.05
N LYS A 48 -18.45 4.42 -14.51
CA LYS A 48 -19.77 4.82 -14.04
C LYS A 48 -20.04 4.14 -12.70
N ASN A 49 -19.96 4.90 -11.62
CA ASN A 49 -20.14 4.37 -10.27
C ASN A 49 -21.64 4.20 -9.90
N ARG A 50 -22.29 3.17 -10.45
CA ARG A 50 -23.74 2.96 -10.27
C ARG A 50 -24.11 2.41 -8.89
N THR A 51 -23.32 1.48 -8.37
CA THR A 51 -23.63 0.75 -7.14
C THR A 51 -22.66 1.07 -6.00
N THR A 52 -21.61 1.87 -6.23
CA THR A 52 -20.50 2.11 -5.28
C THR A 52 -19.63 0.88 -4.98
N ASN A 53 -19.98 -0.31 -5.48
CA ASN A 53 -19.27 -1.54 -5.13
C ASN A 53 -17.81 -1.53 -5.58
N LEU A 54 -17.53 -1.10 -6.82
CA LEU A 54 -16.15 -1.03 -7.32
C LEU A 54 -15.34 -0.02 -6.51
N GLU A 55 -15.82 1.21 -6.38
CA GLU A 55 -15.16 2.28 -5.62
C GLU A 55 -14.88 1.86 -4.17
N LYS A 56 -15.87 1.28 -3.48
CA LYS A 56 -15.73 0.79 -2.09
C LYS A 56 -14.76 -0.38 -1.96
N SER A 57 -14.58 -1.17 -3.01
CA SER A 57 -13.65 -2.31 -3.00
C SER A 57 -12.19 -1.90 -3.19
N ILE A 58 -11.91 -0.64 -3.52
CA ILE A 58 -10.54 -0.14 -3.67
C ILE A 58 -9.97 0.14 -2.28
N HIS A 59 -8.88 -0.54 -1.94
CA HIS A 59 -8.21 -0.42 -0.65
C HIS A 59 -6.74 -0.77 -0.76
N GLU A 60 -5.99 -0.32 0.23
CA GLU A 60 -4.60 -0.66 0.49
C GLU A 60 -4.52 -1.87 1.45
N GLU A 61 -3.53 -2.72 1.25
CA GLU A 61 -3.28 -3.88 2.10
C GLU A 61 -1.77 -4.13 2.25
N ALA A 62 -1.29 -4.06 3.49
CA ALA A 62 0.10 -4.32 3.84
C ALA A 62 0.44 -5.82 3.70
N HIS A 63 1.57 -6.09 3.05
CA HIS A 63 2.11 -7.43 2.85
C HIS A 63 3.59 -7.48 3.27
N GLU A 64 4.03 -8.62 3.79
CA GLU A 64 5.45 -8.90 4.00
C GLU A 64 5.83 -10.16 3.23
N ILE A 65 6.63 -10.00 2.18
CA ILE A 65 7.03 -11.07 1.28
C ILE A 65 8.54 -11.21 1.31
N ALA A 66 9.03 -12.37 1.73
CA ALA A 66 10.47 -12.64 1.85
C ALA A 66 11.24 -11.59 2.67
N GLY A 67 10.61 -11.02 3.70
CA GLY A 67 11.19 -9.98 4.57
C GLY A 67 11.14 -8.56 4.00
N VAL A 68 10.49 -8.37 2.84
CA VAL A 68 10.25 -7.05 2.23
C VAL A 68 8.83 -6.61 2.55
N LEU A 69 8.70 -5.39 3.08
CA LEU A 69 7.40 -4.74 3.28
C LEU A 69 6.90 -4.18 1.94
N GLU A 70 5.68 -4.54 1.58
CA GLU A 70 4.98 -4.06 0.40
C GLU A 70 3.60 -3.51 0.81
N GLU A 71 3.16 -2.43 0.15
CA GLU A 71 1.79 -1.93 0.26
C GLU A 71 1.09 -2.17 -1.07
N TRP A 72 0.09 -3.05 -1.05
CA TRP A 72 -0.66 -3.38 -2.26
C TRP A 72 -1.89 -2.48 -2.38
N VAL A 73 -2.17 -1.99 -3.59
CA VAL A 73 -3.44 -1.30 -3.88
C VAL A 73 -4.32 -2.24 -4.69
N ILE A 74 -5.44 -2.64 -4.11
CA ILE A 74 -6.30 -3.73 -4.59
C ILE A 74 -7.67 -3.18 -4.94
N ALA A 75 -8.22 -3.64 -6.07
CA ALA A 75 -9.64 -3.46 -6.40
C ALA A 75 -10.36 -4.80 -6.27
N GLY A 76 -11.07 -5.00 -5.15
CA GLY A 76 -11.59 -6.31 -4.74
C GLY A 76 -12.77 -6.88 -5.53
N MET A 77 -13.38 -6.10 -6.44
CA MET A 77 -14.47 -6.62 -7.27
C MET A 77 -13.95 -7.55 -8.38
N PRO A 78 -14.58 -8.72 -8.63
CA PRO A 78 -14.14 -9.65 -9.68
C PRO A 78 -14.08 -9.04 -11.09
N TYR A 79 -14.89 -8.01 -11.35
CA TYR A 79 -14.92 -7.31 -12.64
C TYR A 79 -13.99 -6.09 -12.70
N ALA A 80 -13.25 -5.76 -11.63
CA ALA A 80 -12.39 -4.59 -11.58
C ALA A 80 -11.33 -4.60 -12.70
N SER A 81 -10.73 -5.76 -12.97
CA SER A 81 -9.76 -5.95 -14.06
C SER A 81 -10.36 -5.65 -15.44
N PHE A 82 -11.61 -6.06 -15.69
CA PHE A 82 -12.30 -5.74 -16.94
C PHE A 82 -12.58 -4.25 -17.10
N VAL A 83 -12.73 -3.51 -15.99
CA VAL A 83 -12.87 -2.05 -16.01
C VAL A 83 -11.52 -1.38 -16.25
N GLU A 84 -10.46 -1.79 -15.54
CA GLU A 84 -9.11 -1.23 -15.66
C GLU A 84 -8.55 -1.41 -17.07
N PHE A 85 -8.62 -2.63 -17.61
CA PHE A 85 -7.98 -3.01 -18.87
C PHE A 85 -8.93 -3.03 -20.08
N GLY A 86 -10.24 -2.95 -19.84
CA GLY A 86 -11.25 -3.09 -20.87
C GLY A 86 -11.47 -4.54 -21.32
N THR A 87 -12.37 -4.71 -22.28
CA THR A 87 -12.71 -5.98 -22.92
C THR A 87 -12.96 -5.77 -24.40
N SER A 88 -13.18 -6.85 -25.17
CA SER A 88 -13.57 -6.74 -26.58
C SER A 88 -14.86 -5.94 -26.83
N ARG A 89 -15.71 -5.74 -25.81
CA ARG A 89 -17.00 -5.04 -25.91
C ARG A 89 -17.06 -3.73 -25.14
N MET A 90 -16.02 -3.37 -24.39
CA MET A 90 -15.98 -2.17 -23.55
C MET A 90 -14.57 -1.61 -23.52
N ALA A 91 -14.42 -0.33 -23.87
CA ALA A 91 -13.15 0.38 -23.73
C ALA A 91 -12.69 0.41 -22.26
N ALA A 92 -11.37 0.36 -22.07
CA ALA A 92 -10.73 0.49 -20.76
C ALA A 92 -11.14 1.80 -20.08
N LYS A 93 -11.34 1.73 -18.77
CA LYS A 93 -11.58 2.87 -17.90
C LYS A 93 -10.60 2.78 -16.72
N PRO A 94 -9.32 3.02 -16.97
CA PRO A 94 -8.28 2.84 -15.97
C PRO A 94 -8.49 3.80 -14.81
N PHE A 95 -8.21 3.32 -13.60
CA PHE A 95 -8.36 4.04 -12.35
C PHE A 95 -7.20 3.76 -11.38
N LEU A 96 -6.54 2.59 -11.44
CA LEU A 96 -5.36 2.31 -10.60
C LEU A 96 -4.08 2.87 -11.19
N VAL A 97 -3.80 2.61 -12.47
CA VAL A 97 -2.56 3.12 -13.10
C VAL A 97 -2.49 4.65 -13.09
N PRO A 98 -3.55 5.40 -13.45
CA PRO A 98 -3.54 6.85 -13.36
C PRO A 98 -3.36 7.35 -11.93
N ALA A 99 -3.90 6.65 -10.93
CA ALA A 99 -3.75 7.01 -9.53
C ALA A 99 -2.31 6.85 -9.03
N LEU A 100 -1.63 5.79 -9.44
CA LEU A 100 -0.23 5.58 -9.12
C LEU A 100 0.65 6.67 -9.76
N GLU A 101 0.48 6.91 -11.06
CA GLU A 101 1.28 7.92 -11.79
C GLU A 101 1.05 9.34 -11.22
N ALA A 102 -0.18 9.70 -10.87
CA ALA A 102 -0.49 11.00 -10.29
C ALA A 102 0.15 11.24 -8.91
N ASN A 103 0.47 10.18 -8.16
CA ASN A 103 1.06 10.27 -6.82
C ASN A 103 2.54 9.88 -6.78
N LYS A 104 3.12 9.44 -7.88
CA LYS A 104 4.47 8.86 -7.97
C LYS A 104 5.56 9.71 -7.33
N ASP A 105 5.64 10.99 -7.68
CA ASP A 105 6.67 11.90 -7.14
C ASP A 105 6.53 12.11 -5.63
N THR A 106 5.28 12.21 -5.15
CA THR A 106 4.97 12.33 -3.73
C THR A 106 5.37 11.06 -2.96
N ILE A 107 5.06 9.89 -3.51
CA ILE A 107 5.45 8.59 -2.95
C ILE A 107 6.97 8.48 -2.84
N ILE A 108 7.69 8.75 -3.94
CA ILE A 108 9.16 8.72 -3.96
C ILE A 108 9.73 9.65 -2.90
N ARG A 109 9.19 10.86 -2.77
CA ARG A 109 9.64 11.83 -1.77
C ARG A 109 9.43 11.32 -0.34
N ILE A 110 8.22 10.84 -0.01
CA ILE A 110 7.89 10.33 1.34
C ILE A 110 8.81 9.16 1.71
N LEU A 111 8.95 8.18 0.82
CA LEU A 111 9.80 7.02 1.09
C LEU A 111 11.28 7.40 1.21
N SER A 112 11.74 8.34 0.40
CA SER A 112 13.12 8.86 0.47
C SER A 112 13.40 9.62 1.77
N GLU A 113 12.40 10.27 2.37
CA GLU A 113 12.54 10.95 3.66
C GLU A 113 12.66 9.96 4.82
N VAL A 114 12.01 8.80 4.73
CA VAL A 114 12.00 7.76 5.77
C VAL A 114 13.25 6.89 5.75
N LEU A 115 13.87 6.71 4.59
CA LEU A 115 15.09 5.93 4.41
C LEU A 115 16.40 6.70 4.71
N LYS A 116 16.30 7.98 5.08
CA LYS A 116 17.44 8.80 5.51
C LYS A 116 17.75 8.59 6.98
#